data_AF-A0A2P5XDA1-F1
#
_entry.id   AF-A0A2P5XDA1-F1
#
_cell.length_a   1.000
_cell.length_b   1.000
_cell.length_c   1.000
_cell.angle_alpha   90.00
_cell.angle_beta   90.00
_cell.angle_gamma   90.00
#
_symmetry.space_group_name_H-M   'P 1'
#
loop_
_entity.id
_entity.type
_entity.pdbx_description
1 polymer ?
#
loop_
_entity_poly.entity_id
_entity_poly.type
_entity_poly.pdbx_seq_one_letter_code
_entity_poly.pdbx_strand_id
1 'polypeptide(L)' 'MDVLIFNSWHWWTHKGKSQAWDYIRDGSALHKDMNRLLAYYKGLSTWAKWVDTTKTKVFFQGISPTHYE' A
#
# COMPACT_ATOMS: atom_id res chain seq x y z
N MET A 1 7.03 -19.67 -5.53
CA MET A 1 5.65 -19.24 -5.20
C MET A 1 4.90 -19.30 -6.50
N ASP A 2 3.92 -20.18 -6.63
CA ASP A 2 3.24 -20.36 -7.91
C ASP A 2 2.17 -19.27 -8.12
N VAL A 3 1.54 -18.84 -7.03
CA VAL A 3 0.53 -17.77 -7.00
C VAL A 3 0.81 -16.81 -5.85
N LEU A 4 0.67 -15.51 -6.10
CA LEU A 4 0.69 -14.44 -5.10
C LEU A 4 -0.59 -13.61 -5.23
N ILE A 5 -1.34 -13.46 -4.13
CA ILE A 5 -2.51 -12.59 -4.04
C ILE A 5 -2.19 -11.50 -3.02
N PHE A 6 -2.24 -10.24 -3.45
CA PHE A 6 -1.88 -9.09 -2.61
C PHE A 6 -3.03 -8.09 -2.53
N ASN A 7 -3.21 -7.47 -1.36
CA ASN A 7 -4.08 -6.31 -1.14
C ASN A 7 -3.41 -5.40 -0.09
N SER A 8 -3.80 -4.12 -0.05
CA SER A 8 -3.19 -3.20 0.92
C SER A 8 -4.07 -2.02 1.36
N TRP A 9 -5.24 -1.77 0.76
CA TRP A 9 -5.96 -0.49 0.85
C TRP A 9 -6.33 -0.01 2.26
N HIS A 10 -6.84 -0.89 3.13
CA HIS A 10 -7.68 -0.52 4.28
C HIS A 10 -7.09 0.57 5.19
N TRP A 11 -5.79 0.56 5.46
CA TRP A 11 -5.15 1.51 6.38
C TRP A 11 -4.57 2.77 5.71
N TRP A 12 -4.52 2.84 4.38
CA TRP A 12 -3.90 3.98 3.69
C TRP A 12 -4.67 5.28 3.88
N THR A 13 -5.96 5.24 4.16
CA THR A 13 -6.78 6.45 4.35
C THR A 13 -6.85 6.91 5.81
N HIS A 14 -6.33 6.12 6.74
CA HIS A 14 -6.35 6.45 8.16
C HIS A 14 -5.56 7.74 8.45
N LYS A 15 -6.14 8.59 9.30
CA LYS A 15 -5.57 9.85 9.80
C LYS A 15 -5.96 10.05 11.27
N GLY A 16 -5.25 10.96 11.94
CA GLY A 16 -5.53 11.30 13.34
C GLY A 16 -5.42 10.07 14.26
N LYS A 17 -6.40 9.85 15.13
CA LYS A 17 -6.40 8.74 16.10
C LYS A 17 -6.37 7.35 15.47
N SER A 18 -6.80 7.20 14.22
CA SER A 18 -6.82 5.91 13.52
C SER A 18 -5.49 5.58 12.83
N GLN A 19 -4.53 6.52 12.80
CA GLN A 19 -3.23 6.29 12.18
C GLN A 19 -2.34 5.48 13.12
N ALA A 20 -1.97 4.27 12.67
CA ALA A 20 -1.20 3.32 13.47
C ALA A 20 0.33 3.47 13.33
N TRP A 21 0.82 4.53 12.69
CA TRP A 21 2.23 4.73 12.37
C TRP A 21 2.62 6.21 12.41
N ASP A 22 3.87 6.51 12.76
CA ASP A 22 4.32 7.89 13.00
C ASP A 22 4.95 8.56 11.78
N TYR A 23 5.54 7.79 10.86
CA TYR A 23 6.30 8.31 9.73
C TYR A 23 6.14 7.48 8.46
N ILE A 24 6.31 8.13 7.31
CA ILE A 24 6.49 7.51 5.99
C ILE A 24 7.94 7.75 5.55
N ARG A 25 8.63 6.69 5.13
CA ARG A 25 9.94 6.80 4.48
C ARG A 25 9.80 6.74 2.97
N ASP A 26 10.39 7.73 2.31
CA ASP A 26 10.41 7.88 0.86
C ASP A 26 11.86 8.12 0.41
N GLY A 27 12.55 7.02 0.09
CA GLY A 27 14.00 7.03 -0.08
C GLY A 27 14.71 7.46 1.21
N SER A 28 15.51 8.52 1.13
CA SER A 28 16.19 9.12 2.29
C SER A 28 15.31 10.08 3.09
N ALA A 29 14.16 10.50 2.56
CA ALA A 29 13.27 11.43 3.24
C ALA A 29 12.39 10.69 4.26
N LEU A 30 12.22 11.30 5.44
CA LEU A 30 11.32 10.83 6.49
C LEU A 30 10.23 11.87 6.71
N HIS A 31 8.98 11.50 6.45
CA HIS A 31 7.82 12.39 6.52
C HIS A 31 6.95 12.01 7.71
N LYS A 32 6.54 13.00 8.52
CA LYS A 32 5.46 12.78 9.52
C LYS A 32 4.11 12.55 8.87
N ASP A 33 3.90 13.17 7.71
CA ASP A 33 2.67 13.02 6.95
C ASP A 33 2.92 13.17 5.45
N MET A 34 2.06 12.57 4.63
CA MET A 34 2.11 12.65 3.18
C MET A 34 0.69 12.53 2.60
N ASN A 35 0.45 13.09 1.41
CA ASN A 35 -0.76 12.78 0.66
C ASN A 35 -0.92 11.25 0.52
N ARG A 36 -2.05 10.70 0.99
CA ARG A 36 -2.26 9.25 1.07
C ARG A 36 -2.27 8.55 -0.27
N LEU A 37 -2.81 9.19 -1.30
CA LEU A 37 -2.82 8.62 -2.66
C LEU A 37 -1.42 8.62 -3.26
N LEU A 38 -0.63 9.66 -3.01
CA LEU A 38 0.78 9.71 -3.45
C LEU A 38 1.61 8.64 -2.71
N ALA A 39 1.45 8.52 -1.40
CA ALA A 39 2.13 7.50 -0.61
C ALA A 39 1.75 6.08 -1.09
N TYR A 40 0.46 5.84 -1.34
CA TYR A 40 -0.05 4.59 -1.87
C TYR A 40 0.54 4.26 -3.24
N TYR A 41 0.53 5.24 -4.16
CA TYR A 41 1.11 5.10 -5.49
C TYR A 41 2.60 4.73 -5.43
N LYS A 42 3.38 5.40 -4.58
CA LYS A 42 4.81 5.11 -4.40
C LYS A 42 5.05 3.72 -3.79
N GLY A 43 4.28 3.36 -2.76
CA GLY A 43 4.36 2.05 -2.13
C GLY A 43 4.02 0.92 -3.09
N LEU A 44 2.89 1.05 -3.81
CA LEU A 44 2.45 0.06 -4.79
C LEU A 44 3.42 -0.06 -5.96
N SER A 45 3.96 1.06 -6.48
CA SER A 45 4.97 1.05 -7.54
C SER A 45 6.26 0.36 -7.11
N THR A 46 6.65 0.51 -5.84
CA THR A 46 7.83 -0.16 -5.28
C THR A 46 7.59 -1.67 -5.16
N TRP A 47 6.44 -2.07 -4.62
CA TRP A 47 6.04 -3.47 -4.55
C TRP A 47 5.98 -4.12 -5.94
N ALA A 48 5.40 -3.45 -6.94
CA ALA A 48 5.29 -3.97 -8.30
C ALA A 48 6.64 -4.23 -8.97
N LYS A 49 7.66 -3.40 -8.68
CA LYS A 49 9.03 -3.61 -9.16
C LYS A 49 9.76 -4.75 -8.47
N TRP A 50 9.36 -5.07 -7.24
CA TRP A 50 9.97 -6.15 -6.46
C TRP A 50 9.45 -7.54 -6.87
N VAL A 51 8.21 -7.62 -7.36
CA VAL A 51 7.59 -8.89 -7.75
C VAL A 51 8.12 -9.39 -9.10
N ASP A 52 8.58 -10.65 -9.13
CA ASP A 52 8.98 -11.36 -10.35
C ASP A 52 7.80 -12.13 -10.96
N THR A 53 7.24 -11.59 -12.06
CA THR A 53 6.10 -12.18 -12.78
C THR A 53 6.51 -13.28 -13.77
N THR A 54 7.81 -13.55 -13.96
CA THR A 54 8.26 -14.63 -14.86
C THR A 54 8.10 -16.01 -14.21
N LYS A 55 8.04 -16.06 -12.88
CA LYS A 55 7.93 -17.29 -12.09
C LYS A 55 6.65 -17.40 -11.26
N THR A 56 5.98 -16.27 -11.02
CA THR A 56 4.82 -16.18 -10.11
C THR A 56 3.62 -15.62 -10.84
N LYS A 57 2.45 -16.26 -10.71
CA LYS A 57 1.17 -15.67 -11.14
C LYS A 57 0.68 -14.70 -10.08
N VAL A 58 0.50 -13.43 -10.45
CA VAL A 58 0.23 -12.35 -9.50
C VAL A 58 -1.18 -11.82 -9.68
N PHE A 59 -1.90 -11.67 -8.57
CA PHE A 59 -3.21 -11.02 -8.51
C PHE A 59 -3.16 -9.87 -7.50
N PHE A 60 -3.79 -8.76 -7.87
CA PHE A 60 -4.06 -7.67 -6.96
C PHE A 60 -5.55 -7.66 -6.62
N GLN A 61 -5.88 -7.92 -5.35
CA GLN A 61 -7.23 -7.77 -4.86
C GLN A 61 -7.49 -6.28 -4.59
N GLY A 62 -8.51 -5.75 -5.25
CA GLY A 62 -8.90 -4.36 -5.17
C GLY A 62 -9.40 -3.93 -3.78
N ILE A 63 -9.92 -2.72 -3.72
CA ILE A 63 -10.41 -2.11 -2.48
C ILE A 63 -11.60 -2.89 -1.94
N SER A 64 -11.47 -3.43 -0.73
CA SER A 64 -12.60 -3.97 0.01
C SER A 64 -13.58 -2.84 0.36
N PRO A 65 -14.89 -3.01 0.11
CA PRO A 65 -15.88 -1.98 0.40
C PRO A 65 -15.99 -1.74 1.90
N THR A 66 -16.17 -0.47 2.26
CA THR A 66 -16.57 -0.07 3.62
C THR A 66 -18.08 0.06 3.64
N HIS A 67 -18.72 -0.48 4.68
CA HIS A 67 -20.15 -0.31 4.93
C HIS A 67 -20.32 0.91 5.83
N TYR A 68 -20.72 2.04 5.24
CA TYR A 68 -21.10 3.24 5.99
C TYR A 68 -22.56 3.13 6.42
N GLU A 69 -22.87 3.70 7.58
CA GLU A 69 -24.26 3.98 8.02
C GLU A 69 -24.81 5.24 7.34
#